data_AF-A0A2G9USG5-F1
#
_entry.id   AF-A0A2G9USG5-F1
#
_cell.length_a   1.000
_cell.length_b   1.000
_cell.length_c   1.000
_cell.angle_alpha   90.00
_cell.angle_beta   90.00
_cell.angle_gamma   90.00
#
_symmetry.space_group_name_H-M   'P 1'
#
loop_
_entity.id
_entity.type
_entity.pdbx_description
1 polymer ?
#
loop_
_entity_poly.entity_id
_entity_poly.type
_entity_poly.pdbx_seq_one_letter_code
_entity_poly.pdbx_strand_id
1 'polypeptide(L)' 'MGVVAPVSVPAIVDHEIDRILEKTVASLRKEGIIYKGVIYAGIMVATNGPQLLEYNCRFGDPETEKKSCEK' A
#
# COMPACT_ATOMS: atom_id res chain seq x y z
N MET A 1 4.35 -4.71 12.97
CA MET A 1 4.48 -5.37 11.65
C MET A 1 5.21 -4.40 10.76
N GLY A 2 6.52 -4.55 10.62
CA GLY A 2 7.33 -3.67 9.77
C GLY A 2 7.22 -4.11 8.32
N VAL A 3 7.04 -3.16 7.44
CA VAL A 3 7.05 -3.36 6.00
C VAL A 3 8.40 -2.89 5.47
N VAL A 4 8.97 -3.63 4.52
CA VAL A 4 10.16 -3.20 3.78
C VAL A 4 9.70 -2.86 2.37
N ALA A 5 9.86 -1.59 1.98
CA ALA A 5 9.66 -1.10 0.62
C ALA A 5 10.89 -0.25 0.22
N PRO A 6 11.33 -0.25 -1.06
CA PRO A 6 10.75 -0.92 -2.22
C PRO A 6 11.35 -2.31 -2.45
N VAL A 7 10.51 -3.30 -2.79
CA VAL A 7 10.93 -4.65 -3.19
C VAL A 7 10.77 -4.79 -4.70
N SER A 8 11.78 -5.35 -5.38
CA SER A 8 11.69 -5.62 -6.82
C SER A 8 10.77 -6.82 -7.05
N VAL A 9 9.57 -6.57 -7.58
CA VAL A 9 8.62 -7.61 -7.99
C VAL A 9 8.67 -7.84 -9.51
N PRO A 10 8.32 -9.04 -10.01
CA PRO A 10 8.16 -9.26 -11.45
C PRO A 10 7.08 -8.34 -12.04
N ALA A 11 7.27 -7.85 -13.27
CA ALA A 11 6.37 -6.89 -13.93
C ALA A 11 4.90 -7.35 -14.00
N ILE A 12 4.65 -8.66 -14.05
CA ILE A 12 3.29 -9.24 -14.02
C ILE A 12 2.59 -8.97 -12.68
N VAL A 13 3.34 -9.06 -11.59
CA VAL A 13 2.83 -8.80 -10.23
C VAL A 13 2.57 -7.31 -10.06
N ASP A 14 3.46 -6.47 -10.59
CA ASP A 14 3.33 -5.00 -10.57
C ASP A 14 2.03 -4.54 -11.25
N HIS A 15 1.74 -5.05 -12.45
CA HIS A 15 0.52 -4.74 -13.18
C HIS A 15 -0.76 -5.13 -12.41
N GLU A 16 -0.76 -6.29 -11.73
CA GLU A 16 -1.91 -6.70 -10.92
C GLU A 16 -2.05 -5.87 -9.64
N ILE A 17 -0.93 -5.42 -9.05
CA ILE A 17 -0.94 -4.46 -7.93
C ILE A 17 -1.58 -3.14 -8.36
N ASP A 18 -1.17 -2.58 -9.51
CA ASP A 18 -1.74 -1.36 -10.06
C ASP A 18 -3.25 -1.50 -10.28
N ARG A 19 -3.68 -2.62 -10.86
CA ARG A 19 -5.10 -2.92 -11.08
C ARG A 19 -5.91 -2.99 -9.79
N ILE A 20 -5.34 -3.51 -8.70
CA ILE A 20 -5.99 -3.52 -7.37
C ILE A 20 -6.16 -2.08 -6.86
N LEU A 21 -5.13 -1.25 -6.98
CA LEU A 21 -5.16 0.15 -6.55
C LEU A 21 -6.15 0.99 -7.37
N GLU A 22 -6.17 0.82 -8.69
CA GLU A 22 -7.10 1.50 -9.58
C GLU A 22 -8.56 1.19 -9.24
N LYS A 23 -8.87 -0.09 -8.95
CA LYS A 23 -10.21 -0.50 -8.51
C LYS A 23 -10.60 0.17 -7.20
N THR A 24 -9.67 0.32 -6.27
CA THR A 24 -9.92 1.00 -4.99
C THR A 24 -10.24 2.48 -5.20
N VAL A 25 -9.47 3.17 -6.04
CA VAL A 25 -9.74 4.57 -6.39
C VAL A 25 -11.07 4.72 -7.14
N ALA A 26 -11.39 3.80 -8.05
CA ALA A 26 -12.65 3.78 -8.76
C ALA A 26 -13.84 3.59 -7.81
N SER A 27 -13.73 2.69 -6.84
CA SER A 27 -14.75 2.49 -5.79
C SER A 27 -14.92 3.74 -4.93
N LEU A 28 -13.84 4.37 -4.48
CA LEU A 28 -13.91 5.62 -3.72
C LEU A 28 -14.63 6.73 -4.49
N ARG A 29 -14.34 6.87 -5.80
CA ARG A 29 -15.07 7.80 -6.68
C ARG A 29 -16.54 7.44 -6.82
N LYS A 30 -16.86 6.16 -7.01
CA LYS A 30 -18.24 5.67 -7.16
C LYS A 30 -19.08 5.93 -5.91
N GLU A 31 -18.48 5.81 -4.73
CA GLU A 31 -19.13 6.10 -3.46
C GLU A 31 -19.13 7.59 -3.08
N GLY A 32 -18.52 8.45 -3.91
CA GLY A 32 -18.43 9.89 -3.63
C GLY A 32 -17.50 10.23 -2.45
N ILE A 33 -16.64 9.30 -2.04
CA ILE A 33 -15.72 9.48 -0.92
C ILE A 33 -14.47 10.20 -1.43
N ILE A 34 -14.31 11.46 -1.02
CA ILE A 34 -13.10 12.23 -1.30
C ILE A 34 -12.03 11.83 -0.28
N TYR A 35 -11.20 10.86 -0.65
CA TYR A 35 -10.03 10.47 0.15
C TYR A 35 -8.82 11.34 -0.22
N LYS A 36 -8.23 12.01 0.77
CA LYS A 36 -7.01 12.83 0.62
C LYS A 36 -5.96 12.40 1.64
N GLY A 37 -4.95 11.67 1.20
CA GLY A 37 -3.90 11.11 2.04
C GLY A 37 -3.11 10.05 1.31
N VAL A 38 -2.38 9.22 2.07
CA VAL A 38 -1.65 8.08 1.54
C VAL A 38 -2.36 6.80 1.95
N ILE A 39 -2.69 5.97 0.97
CA ILE A 39 -3.18 4.61 1.19
C ILE A 39 -1.99 3.69 1.08
N TYR A 40 -1.65 3.04 2.19
CA TYR A 40 -0.68 1.96 2.20
C TYR A 40 -1.41 0.64 1.98
N ALA A 41 -1.21 0.01 0.83
CA ALA A 41 -1.77 -1.30 0.51
C ALA A 41 -0.79 -2.40 0.92
N GLY A 42 -1.12 -3.16 1.96
CA GLY A 42 -0.38 -4.36 2.34
C GLY A 42 -0.72 -5.48 1.38
N ILE A 43 0.18 -5.79 0.46
CA ILE A 43 -0.02 -6.82 -0.57
C ILE A 43 0.91 -8.00 -0.28
N MET A 44 0.33 -9.20 -0.26
CA MET A 44 1.05 -10.45 -0.17
C MET A 44 1.08 -11.12 -1.54
N VAL A 45 2.28 -11.43 -2.02
CA VAL A 45 2.47 -12.19 -3.26
C VAL A 45 2.40 -13.67 -2.91
N ALA A 46 1.26 -14.31 -3.21
CA ALA A 46 1.07 -15.75 -3.06
C ALA A 46 1.31 -16.46 -4.41
N THR A 47 1.42 -17.79 -4.38
CA THR A 47 1.56 -18.63 -5.59
C THR A 47 0.38 -18.47 -6.56
N ASN A 48 -0.78 -18.07 -6.07
CA ASN A 48 -2.00 -17.85 -6.87
C ASN A 48 -2.17 -16.38 -7.33
N GLY A 49 -1.18 -15.52 -7.07
CA GLY A 49 -1.21 -14.09 -7.43
C GLY A 49 -1.14 -13.15 -6.22
N PRO A 50 -1.05 -11.83 -6.46
CA PRO A 50 -1.04 -10.83 -5.40
C PRO A 50 -2.41 -10.74 -4.72
N GLN A 51 -2.43 -10.86 -3.40
CA GLN A 51 -3.61 -10.69 -2.56
C GLN A 51 -3.43 -9.49 -1.65
N LEU A 52 -4.45 -8.64 -1.60
CA LEU A 52 -4.52 -7.55 -0.65
C LEU A 52 -4.87 -8.09 0.74
N LEU A 53 -4.03 -7.80 1.73
CA LEU A 53 -4.27 -8.11 3.14
C LEU A 53 -5.06 -6.99 3.82
N GLU A 54 -4.54 -5.76 3.72
CA GLU A 54 -5.07 -4.62 4.47
C GLU A 54 -4.80 -3.29 3.77
N TYR A 55 -5.71 -2.33 3.98
CA TYR A 55 -5.49 -0.93 3.66
C TYR A 55 -5.19 -0.17 4.94
N ASN A 56 -4.01 0.43 5.01
CA ASN A 56 -3.66 1.37 6.07
C ASN A 56 -3.82 2.79 5.53
N CYS A 57 -4.83 3.51 6.03
CA CYS A 57 -5.13 4.91 5.70
C CYS A 57 -4.26 5.89 6.51
N ARG A 58 -3.00 5.56 6.72
CA ARG A 58 -1.99 6.34 7.46
C ARG A 58 -0.66 6.19 6.72
N PHE A 59 0.20 7.21 6.80
CA PHE A 59 1.61 7.01 6.44
C PHE A 59 2.13 5.81 7.25
N GLY A 60 2.79 4.88 6.56
CA GLY A 60 3.42 3.73 7.21
C GLY A 60 4.50 4.24 8.16
N ASP A 61 4.19 4.28 9.45
CA ASP A 61 5.17 4.54 10.50
C ASP A 61 6.03 3.26 10.63
N PRO A 62 7.27 3.30 10.10
CA PRO A 62 8.39 3.87 10.84
C PRO A 62 9.28 4.85 10.04
N GLU A 63 8.89 5.33 8.85
CA GLU A 63 9.70 6.32 8.12
C GLU A 63 9.62 7.74 8.72
N THR A 64 8.82 7.95 9.78
CA THR A 64 8.64 9.25 10.46
C THR A 64 9.02 9.24 11.95
N GLU A 65 9.67 8.20 12.47
CA GLU A 65 10.41 8.37 13.73
C GLU A 65 11.76 9.00 13.41
N LYS A 66 11.88 10.30 13.68
CA LYS A 66 13.19 10.94 13.77
C LYS A 66 14.04 10.10 14.72
N LYS A 67 15.13 9.51 14.21
CA LYS A 67 16.31 9.23 15.02
C LYS A 67 16.81 10.55 15.62
N SER A 68 16.21 10.97 16.73
CA SER A 68 16.80 11.94 17.66
C SER A 68 17.33 11.13 18.83
N CYS A 69 18.44 10.44 18.56
CA CYS A 69 19.38 10.07 19.60
C CYS A 69 19.92 11.35 20.24
N GLU A 70 20.27 11.25 21.53
CA GLU A 70 20.95 12.24 22.36
C GLU A 70 20.10 13.39 22.94
N LYS A 71 19.50 13.13 24.11
CA LYS A 71 20.11 13.57 25.38
C LYS A 71 19.90 12.53 26.47
#